data_AF-A0A1H8ECN6-F1
#
_entry.id   AF-A0A1H8ECN6-F1
#
_cell.length_a   1.000
_cell.length_b   1.000
_cell.length_c   1.000
_cell.angle_alpha   90.00
_cell.angle_beta   90.00
_cell.angle_gamma   90.00
#
_symmetry.space_group_name_H-M   'P 1'
#
loop_
_entity.id
_entity.type
_entity.pdbx_description
1 polymer ?
#
loop_
_entity_poly.entity_id
_entity_poly.type
_entity_poly.pdbx_seq_one_letter_code
_entity_poly.pdbx_strand_id
1 'polypeptide(L)'
;MTDDALAHLRTARDAVDLAARDTAMVADELRRYQKFAKPGQPSPHIVQLRQRQASARIAAARAKQAFVLAARRFVEVHGLAVPAKVPLDAFAMSWLDEHPLP
;
A
#
# COMPACT_ATOMS: atom_id res chain seq x y z
N MET A 1 -4.80 19.76 -16.93
CA MET A 1 -4.12 19.80 -15.61
C MET A 1 -4.86 18.97 -14.55
N THR A 2 -6.18 18.77 -14.68
CA THR A 2 -7.02 17.93 -13.80
C THR A 2 -6.81 16.42 -13.99
N ASP A 3 -6.59 15.96 -15.23
CA ASP A 3 -6.33 14.54 -15.53
C ASP A 3 -5.05 14.01 -14.89
N ASP A 4 -4.02 14.85 -14.77
CA ASP A 4 -2.73 14.47 -14.18
C ASP A 4 -2.87 14.09 -12.69
N ALA A 5 -3.74 14.80 -11.95
CA ALA A 5 -4.00 14.50 -10.55
C ALA A 5 -4.70 13.14 -10.35
N LEU A 6 -5.63 12.78 -11.25
CA LEU A 6 -6.31 11.49 -11.21
C LEU A 6 -5.35 10.35 -11.62
N ALA A 7 -4.56 10.56 -12.67
CA ALA A 7 -3.54 9.58 -13.09
C ALA A 7 -2.52 9.32 -11.98
N HIS A 8 -2.07 10.37 -11.29
CA HIS A 8 -1.16 10.26 -10.15
C HIS A 8 -1.80 9.51 -8.97
N LEU A 9 -3.07 9.79 -8.66
CA LEU A 9 -3.83 9.08 -7.63
C LEU A 9 -3.96 7.58 -7.94
N ARG A 10 -4.24 7.22 -9.19
CA ARG A 10 -4.31 5.81 -9.65
C ARG A 10 -2.96 5.12 -9.52
N THR A 11 -1.89 5.77 -9.97
CA THR A 11 -0.52 5.24 -9.83
C THR A 11 -0.16 4.99 -8.36
N ALA A 12 -0.56 5.90 -7.47
CA ALA A 12 -0.34 5.74 -6.04
C ALA A 12 -1.19 4.60 -5.44
N ARG A 13 -2.42 4.39 -5.92
CA ARG A 13 -3.25 3.22 -5.56
C ARG A 13 -2.58 1.91 -5.97
N ASP A 14 -2.09 1.83 -7.20
CA ASP A 14 -1.37 0.63 -7.68
C ASP A 14 -0.15 0.31 -6.82
N ALA A 15 0.59 1.34 -6.38
CA ALA A 15 1.73 1.19 -5.48
C ALA A 15 1.31 0.68 -4.09
N VAL A 16 0.18 1.14 -3.55
CA VAL A 16 -0.38 0.64 -2.29
C VAL A 16 -0.77 -0.84 -2.42
N ASP A 17 -1.45 -1.20 -3.51
CA ASP A 17 -1.90 -2.58 -3.74
C ASP A 17 -0.73 -3.53 -3.97
N LEU A 18 0.30 -3.08 -4.69
CA LEU A 18 1.55 -3.83 -4.84
C LEU A 18 2.23 -4.06 -3.48
N ALA A 19 2.37 -3.02 -2.66
CA ALA A 19 2.98 -3.16 -1.35
C ALA A 19 2.17 -4.07 -0.40
N ALA A 20 0.84 -4.08 -0.52
CA ALA A 20 -0.01 -5.00 0.21
C ALA A 20 0.22 -6.47 -0.21
N ARG A 21 0.30 -6.74 -1.53
CA ARG A 21 0.63 -8.07 -2.07
C ARG A 21 2.01 -8.54 -1.62
N ASP A 22 3.02 -7.69 -1.69
CA ASP A 22 4.39 -8.01 -1.25
C ASP A 22 4.45 -8.33 0.24
N THR A 23 3.74 -7.55 1.06
CA THR A 23 3.65 -7.80 2.50
C THR A 23 2.98 -9.14 2.80
N ALA A 24 1.89 -9.47 2.09
CA ALA A 24 1.20 -10.74 2.22
C ALA A 24 2.10 -11.93 1.81
N MET A 25 2.81 -11.82 0.69
CA MET A 25 3.75 -12.83 0.20
C MET A 25 4.84 -13.11 1.23
N VAL A 26 5.45 -12.08 1.81
CA VAL A 26 6.49 -12.25 2.84
C VAL A 26 5.91 -12.87 4.12
N ALA A 27 4.70 -12.47 4.52
CA ALA A 27 4.03 -13.05 5.69
C ALA A 27 3.75 -14.55 5.51
N ASP A 28 3.30 -14.95 4.32
CA ASP A 28 3.06 -16.37 4.01
C ASP A 28 4.36 -17.18 3.96
N GLU A 29 5.44 -16.62 3.42
CA GLU A 29 6.75 -17.26 3.43
C GLU A 29 7.29 -17.42 4.85
N LEU A 30 7.14 -16.41 5.71
CA LEU A 30 7.48 -16.50 7.13
C LEU A 30 6.66 -17.57 7.86
N ARG A 31 5.35 -17.65 7.59
CA ARG A 31 4.47 -18.67 8.18
C ARG A 31 4.89 -20.08 7.75
N ARG A 32 5.22 -20.27 6.47
CA ARG A 32 5.75 -21.54 5.95
C ARG A 32 7.07 -21.90 6.61
N TYR A 33 8.00 -20.96 6.71
CA TYR A 33 9.28 -21.19 7.40
C TYR A 33 9.04 -21.64 8.84
N GLN A 34 8.22 -20.92 9.61
CA GLN A 34 7.91 -21.24 11.00
C GLN A 34 7.28 -22.63 11.17
N LYS A 35 6.43 -23.07 10.24
CA LYS A 35 5.79 -24.39 10.29
C LYS A 35 6.80 -25.55 10.18
N PHE A 36 7.90 -25.36 9.45
CA PHE A 36 8.86 -26.42 9.13
C PHE A 36 10.25 -26.21 9.74
N ALA A 37 10.49 -25.08 10.40
CA ALA A 37 11.77 -24.77 11.02
C ALA A 37 12.05 -25.73 12.19
N LYS A 38 13.24 -26.34 12.18
CA LYS A 38 13.73 -27.13 13.31
C LYS A 38 14.17 -26.19 14.44
N PRO A 39 13.99 -26.59 15.72
CA PRO A 39 14.55 -25.85 16.85
C PRO A 39 16.07 -25.72 16.72
N GLY A 40 16.62 -24.52 16.85
CA GLY A 40 18.06 -24.27 16.71
C GLY A 40 18.38 -22.83 16.30
N GLN A 41 19.63 -22.57 15.92
CA GLN A 41 20.06 -21.26 15.44
C GLN A 41 19.29 -20.81 14.18
N PRO A 42 18.97 -19.50 14.05
CA PRO A 42 18.30 -18.99 12.88
C PRO A 42 19.16 -19.19 11.63
N SER A 43 18.58 -19.84 10.62
CA SER A 43 19.23 -20.00 9.32
C SER A 43 19.45 -18.65 8.61
N PRO A 44 20.42 -18.56 7.69
CA PRO A 44 20.56 -17.37 6.84
C PRO A 44 19.27 -17.00 6.09
N HIS A 45 18.44 -17.99 5.74
CA HIS A 45 17.16 -17.77 5.07
C HIS A 45 16.17 -16.97 5.92
N ILE A 46 16.00 -17.28 7.22
CA ILE A 46 15.07 -16.51 8.07
C ILE A 46 15.54 -15.06 8.28
N VAL A 47 16.85 -14.81 8.30
CA VAL A 47 17.39 -13.44 8.38
C VAL A 47 17.01 -12.66 7.12
N GLN A 48 17.18 -13.26 5.93
CA GLN A 48 16.75 -12.65 4.67
C GLN A 48 15.24 -12.40 4.61
N LEU A 49 14.42 -13.34 5.12
CA LEU A 49 12.96 -13.15 5.19
C LEU A 49 12.56 -11.98 6.08
N ARG A 50 13.23 -11.80 7.22
CA ARG A 50 12.98 -10.66 8.12
C ARG A 50 13.42 -9.34 7.51
N GLN A 51 14.54 -9.32 6.78
CA GLN A 51 14.98 -8.15 6.02
C GLN A 51 13.94 -7.79 4.95
N ARG A 52 13.47 -8.77 4.16
CA ARG A 52 12.38 -8.57 3.19
C ARG A 52 11.11 -8.06 3.85
N GLN A 53 10.77 -8.56 5.04
CA GLN A 53 9.62 -8.08 5.81
C GLN A 53 9.78 -6.61 6.22
N ALA A 54 10.95 -6.21 6.69
CA ALA A 54 11.24 -4.83 7.04
C ALA A 54 11.16 -3.92 5.80
N SER A 55 11.75 -4.33 4.69
CA SER A 55 11.69 -3.60 3.42
C SER A 55 10.25 -3.45 2.91
N ALA A 56 9.44 -4.51 2.96
CA ALA A 56 8.03 -4.48 2.56
C ALA A 56 7.22 -3.50 3.44
N ARG A 57 7.46 -3.47 4.75
CA ARG A 57 6.82 -2.51 5.66
C ARG A 57 7.18 -1.06 5.33
N ILE A 58 8.45 -0.78 5.04
CA ILE A 58 8.89 0.57 4.64
C ILE A 58 8.24 0.96 3.31
N ALA A 59 8.21 0.05 2.33
CA ALA A 59 7.56 0.28 1.04
C ALA A 59 6.06 0.57 1.20
N ALA A 60 5.34 -0.20 2.02
CA ALA A 60 3.93 0.03 2.30
C ALA A 60 3.66 1.40 2.97
N ALA A 61 4.51 1.80 3.93
CA ALA A 61 4.39 3.11 4.56
C ALA A 61 4.60 4.26 3.55
N ARG A 62 5.62 4.14 2.68
CA ARG A 62 5.88 5.12 1.62
C ARG A 62 4.75 5.19 0.60
N ALA A 63 4.23 4.05 0.16
CA ALA A 63 3.10 3.98 -0.75
C ALA A 63 1.86 4.66 -0.15
N LYS A 64 1.57 4.40 1.13
CA LYS A 64 0.47 5.05 1.84
C LYS A 64 0.65 6.57 1.92
N GLN A 65 1.85 7.06 2.23
CA GLN A 65 2.14 8.49 2.26
C GLN A 65 1.96 9.14 0.88
N ALA A 66 2.50 8.52 -0.17
CA ALA A 66 2.33 8.98 -1.55
C ALA A 66 0.86 9.04 -1.96
N PHE A 67 0.08 8.02 -1.58
CA PHE A 67 -1.36 7.97 -1.84
C PHE A 67 -2.12 9.11 -1.15
N VAL A 68 -1.83 9.40 0.13
CA VAL A 68 -2.47 10.53 0.85
C VAL A 68 -2.14 11.88 0.19
N LEU A 69 -0.90 12.08 -0.26
CA LEU A 69 -0.50 13.30 -0.97
C LEU A 69 -1.24 13.43 -2.32
N ALA A 70 -1.31 12.34 -3.09
CA ALA A 70 -2.04 12.30 -4.34
C ALA A 70 -3.54 12.55 -4.14
N ALA A 71 -4.14 11.94 -3.11
CA ALA A 71 -5.54 12.09 -2.75
C ALA A 71 -5.86 13.54 -2.37
N ARG A 72 -4.98 14.19 -1.61
CA ARG A 72 -5.12 15.60 -1.24
C ARG A 72 -5.14 16.48 -2.49
N ARG A 73 -4.15 16.30 -3.37
CA ARG A 73 -4.05 17.07 -4.61
C ARG A 73 -5.27 16.85 -5.51
N PHE A 74 -5.74 15.61 -5.61
CA PHE A 74 -6.93 15.25 -6.37
C PHE A 74 -8.17 15.98 -5.84
N VAL A 75 -8.44 15.91 -4.53
CA VAL A 75 -9.57 16.61 -3.91
C VAL A 75 -9.51 18.12 -4.14
N GLU A 76 -8.33 18.74 -3.97
CA GLU A 76 -8.12 20.18 -4.16
C GLU A 76 -8.36 20.60 -5.62
N VAL A 77 -7.86 19.85 -6.60
CA VAL A 77 -7.96 20.17 -8.03
C VAL A 77 -9.37 19.95 -8.58
N HIS A 78 -10.10 18.96 -8.05
CA HIS A 78 -11.45 18.62 -8.49
C HIS A 78 -12.55 19.25 -7.62
N GLY A 79 -12.19 20.05 -6.62
CA GLY A 79 -13.14 20.74 -5.74
C GLY A 79 -14.06 19.80 -4.96
N LEU A 80 -13.57 18.60 -4.63
CA LEU A 80 -14.39 17.58 -3.97
C LEU A 80 -14.59 17.91 -2.48
N ALA A 81 -15.81 17.72 -2.00
CA ALA A 81 -16.11 17.84 -0.57
C ALA A 81 -15.87 16.50 0.12
N VAL A 82 -14.84 16.42 0.96
CA VAL A 82 -14.58 15.23 1.79
C VAL A 82 -15.50 15.25 3.01
N PRO A 83 -16.31 14.20 3.26
CA PRO A 83 -17.20 14.16 4.41
C PRO A 83 -16.44 14.30 5.74
N ALA A 84 -17.03 15.02 6.69
CA ALA A 84 -16.48 15.12 8.04
C ALA A 84 -16.35 13.73 8.67
N LYS A 85 -15.23 13.46 9.34
CA LYS A 85 -14.88 12.17 9.99
C LYS A 85 -14.52 11.02 9.04
N VAL A 86 -14.44 11.24 7.74
CA VAL A 86 -13.90 10.25 6.80
C VAL A 86 -12.42 10.54 6.56
N PRO A 87 -11.50 9.59 6.81
CA PRO A 87 -10.10 9.74 6.43
C PRO A 87 -9.96 9.97 4.92
N LEU A 88 -9.06 10.87 4.53
CA LEU A 88 -8.86 11.24 3.12
C LEU A 88 -8.45 10.04 2.26
N ASP A 89 -7.62 9.14 2.80
CA ASP A 89 -7.24 7.91 2.12
C ASP A 89 -8.46 7.00 1.89
N ALA A 90 -9.30 6.81 2.91
CA ALA A 90 -10.53 6.02 2.77
C ALA A 90 -11.49 6.60 1.72
N PHE A 91 -11.70 7.93 1.73
CA PHE A 91 -12.53 8.62 0.73
C PHE A 91 -12.00 8.45 -0.70
N ALA A 92 -10.69 8.66 -0.90
CA ALA A 92 -10.10 8.54 -2.23
C ALA A 92 -10.11 7.10 -2.74
N MET A 93 -9.93 6.11 -1.86
CA MET A 93 -10.07 4.70 -2.20
C MET A 93 -11.50 4.38 -2.67
N SER A 94 -12.52 4.78 -1.88
CA SER A 94 -13.91 4.51 -2.25
C SER A 94 -14.31 5.23 -3.55
N TRP A 95 -13.84 6.47 -3.73
CA TRP A 95 -14.10 7.21 -4.97
C TRP A 95 -13.52 6.50 -6.20
N LEU A 96 -12.28 5.98 -6.11
CA LEU A 96 -11.66 5.20 -7.19
C LEU A 96 -12.40 3.89 -7.46
N ASP A 97 -12.88 3.22 -6.41
CA ASP A 97 -13.62 1.95 -6.53
C ASP A 97 -15.02 2.17 -7.16
N GLU A 98 -15.64 3.33 -6.93
CA GLU A 98 -16.92 3.75 -7.55
C GLU A 98 -16.75 4.30 -8.98
N HIS A 99 -15.55 4.76 -9.32
CA HIS A 99 -15.17 5.24 -10.65
C HIS A 99 -14.05 4.37 -11.26
N PRO A 100 -14.30 3.04 -11.42
CA PRO A 100 -13.43 2.23 -12.24
C PRO A 100 -13.46 2.84 -13.65
N LEU A 101 -12.30 2.91 -14.31
CA LEU A 101 -12.29 3.38 -15.70
C LEU A 101 -13.22 2.50 -16.56
N PRO A 102 -13.79 3.04 -17.65
CA PRO A 102 -14.33 2.21 -18.72
C PRO A 102 -13.26 1.27 -19.30
#